data_AF-A0A9E0Y492-F1
#
_entry.id   AF-A0A9E0Y492-F1
#
_cell.length_a   1.000
_cell.length_b   1.000
_cell.length_c   1.000
_cell.angle_alpha   90.00
_cell.angle_beta   90.00
_cell.angle_gamma   90.00
#
_symmetry.space_group_name_H-M   'P 1'
#
loop_
_entity.id
_entity.type
_entity.pdbx_description
1 polymer ?
#
loop_
_entity_poly.entity_id
_entity_poly.type
_entity_poly.pdbx_seq_one_letter_code
_entity_poly.pdbx_strand_id
1 'polypeptide(L)' 'MVRLKGEFDANRAERAARATAYPTDNNQFEVYCDLCGEVFFVNELIFEKVNDALREGFENPFVCEDCRDGAGEYDER' A
#
# COMPACT_ATOMS: atom_id res chain seq x y z
N MET A 1 -6.52 -2.58 37.58
CA MET A 1 -6.28 -3.56 36.50
C MET A 1 -6.24 -2.79 35.19
N VAL A 2 -5.03 -2.45 34.73
CA VAL A 2 -4.84 -1.64 33.53
C VAL A 2 -4.78 -2.57 32.31
N ARG A 3 -5.72 -2.41 31.37
CA ARG A 3 -5.77 -3.16 30.10
C ARG A 3 -4.82 -2.50 29.08
N LEU A 4 -3.51 -2.48 29.38
CA LEU A 4 -2.45 -1.96 28.49
C LEU A 4 -2.01 -3.03 27.49
N LYS A 5 -2.92 -3.52 26.65
CA LYS A 5 -2.59 -4.57 25.66
C LYS A 5 -3.30 -4.37 24.32
N GLY A 6 -3.55 -3.11 23.95
CA GLY A 6 -4.22 -2.75 22.70
C GLY A 6 -3.53 -1.66 21.86
N GLU A 7 -2.51 -0.97 22.39
CA GLU A 7 -1.93 0.21 21.74
C GLU A 7 -0.54 -0.03 21.12
N PHE A 8 0.09 -1.19 21.37
CA PHE A 8 1.43 -1.50 20.85
C PHE A 8 1.45 -2.19 19.48
N ASP A 9 0.31 -2.65 18.97
CA ASP A 9 0.20 -3.25 17.63
C ASP A 9 -0.06 -2.21 16.53
N ALA A 10 -0.49 -0.99 16.89
CA ALA A 10 -0.75 0.06 15.91
C ALA A 10 0.53 0.56 15.24
N ASN A 11 1.65 0.65 15.97
CA ASN A 11 2.87 1.24 15.44
C ASN A 11 3.74 0.27 14.62
N ARG A 12 3.59 -1.05 14.81
CA ARG A 12 4.28 -2.05 13.96
C ARG A 12 3.72 -2.06 12.54
N ALA A 13 2.42 -1.77 12.40
CA ALA A 13 1.74 -1.65 11.11
C ALA A 13 1.94 -0.28 10.43
N GLU A 14 2.33 0.78 11.17
CA GLU A 14 2.63 2.10 10.59
C GLU A 14 3.98 2.17 9.88
N ARG A 15 4.88 1.20 10.10
CA ARG A 15 5.97 0.91 9.15
C ARG A 15 5.49 -0.01 8.02
N ALA A 16 4.20 0.06 7.65
CA ALA A 16 3.68 -0.49 6.41
C ALA A 16 4.67 -0.13 5.32
N ALA A 17 5.39 -1.16 4.88
CA ALA A 17 6.49 -0.99 3.95
C ALA A 17 5.91 -0.30 2.73
N ARG A 18 6.39 0.93 2.49
CA ARG A 18 5.98 1.74 1.34
C ARG A 18 6.21 0.93 0.09
N ALA A 19 5.34 1.06 -0.90
CA ALA A 19 5.54 0.37 -2.15
C ALA A 19 6.84 0.86 -2.79
N THR A 20 7.75 -0.07 -3.10
CA THR A 20 9.06 0.26 -3.69
C THR A 20 9.10 -0.25 -5.12
N ALA A 21 9.76 0.47 -6.03
CA ALA A 21 9.96 0.00 -7.41
C ALA A 21 10.91 -1.21 -7.51
N TYR A 22 11.57 -1.58 -6.40
CA TYR A 22 12.49 -2.69 -6.30
C TYR A 22 12.10 -3.61 -5.14
N PRO A 23 12.38 -4.92 -5.24
CA PRO A 23 12.09 -5.88 -4.18
C PRO A 23 12.99 -5.60 -2.97
N THR A 24 12.42 -5.72 -1.77
CA THR A 24 13.15 -5.62 -0.51
C THR A 24 12.80 -6.80 0.40
N ASP A 25 13.52 -6.97 1.51
CA ASP A 25 13.23 -8.02 2.49
C ASP A 25 11.75 -8.04 2.95
N ASN A 26 11.11 -6.86 3.02
CA ASN A 26 9.72 -6.71 3.44
C ASN A 26 8.74 -6.57 2.27
N ASN A 27 9.22 -6.18 1.07
CA ASN A 27 8.40 -5.99 -0.12
C ASN A 27 8.83 -6.98 -1.20
N GLN A 28 8.26 -8.17 -1.17
CA GLN A 28 8.58 -9.24 -2.13
C GLN A 28 7.44 -9.50 -3.11
N PHE A 29 6.28 -8.88 -2.91
CA PHE A 29 5.09 -9.14 -3.70
C PHE A 29 4.89 -8.05 -4.74
N GLU A 30 4.79 -8.45 -6.00
CA GLU A 30 4.51 -7.54 -7.10
C GLU A 30 3.03 -7.19 -7.19
N VAL A 31 2.74 -5.90 -7.36
CA VAL A 31 1.41 -5.35 -7.65
C VAL A 31 1.57 -4.27 -8.71
N TYR A 32 0.59 -4.14 -9.60
CA TYR A 32 0.57 -3.08 -10.59
C TYR A 32 -0.20 -1.87 -10.04
N CYS A 33 0.27 -0.66 -10.35
CA CYS A 33 -0.50 0.56 -10.10
C CYS A 33 -1.67 0.64 -11.08
N ASP A 34 -2.87 0.93 -10.60
CA ASP A 34 -4.04 1.10 -11.45
C ASP A 34 -3.93 2.35 -12.37
N LEU A 35 -3.27 3.40 -11.90
CA LEU A 35 -3.15 4.69 -12.60
C LEU A 35 -2.03 4.72 -13.65
N CYS A 36 -0.80 4.32 -13.29
CA CYS A 36 0.33 4.33 -14.22
C CYS A 36 0.61 2.97 -14.88
N GLY A 37 0.03 1.87 -14.36
CA GLY A 37 0.28 0.52 -14.87
C GLY A 37 1.67 -0.04 -14.56
N GLU A 38 2.51 0.68 -13.81
CA GLU A 38 3.84 0.19 -13.44
C GLU A 38 3.78 -0.84 -12.30
N VAL A 39 4.79 -1.70 -12.25
CA VAL A 39 4.92 -2.75 -11.24
C VAL A 39 5.68 -2.21 -10.04
N PHE A 40 5.10 -2.39 -8.86
CA PHE A 40 5.69 -2.04 -7.58
C PHE A 40 5.70 -3.25 -6.65
N PHE A 41 6.68 -3.28 -5.76
CA PHE A 41 6.82 -4.29 -4.74
C PHE A 41 6.24 -3.81 -3.42
N VAL A 42 5.36 -4.62 -2.85
CA VAL A 42 4.66 -4.38 -1.59
C VAL A 42 4.84 -5.57 -0.65
N ASN A 43 4.45 -5.37 0.61
CA ASN A 43 4.41 -6.44 1.59
C ASN A 43 3.21 -7.37 1.39
N GLU A 44 3.22 -8.51 2.08
CA GLU A 44 2.13 -9.48 2.05
C GLU A 44 0.78 -8.86 2.42
N LEU A 45 0.75 -7.94 3.39
CA LEU A 45 -0.47 -7.31 3.87
C LEU A 45 -1.16 -6.45 2.81
N ILE A 46 -0.39 -5.68 2.03
CA ILE A 46 -0.96 -4.88 0.93
C ILE A 46 -1.34 -5.80 -0.23
N PHE A 47 -0.50 -6.79 -0.55
CA PHE A 47 -0.82 -7.76 -1.59
C PHE A 47 -2.13 -8.50 -1.31
N GLU A 48 -2.33 -8.97 -0.08
CA GLU A 48 -3.58 -9.61 0.34
C GLU A 48 -4.77 -8.68 0.22
N LYS A 49 -4.65 -7.41 0.65
CA LYS A 49 -5.74 -6.42 0.50
C LYS A 49 -6.12 -6.16 -0.95
N VAL A 50 -5.12 -6.02 -1.82
CA VAL A 50 -5.34 -5.81 -3.26
C VAL A 50 -6.01 -7.04 -3.86
N ASN A 51 -5.50 -8.22 -3.55
CA ASN A 51 -6.05 -9.48 -4.05
C ASN A 51 -7.47 -9.74 -3.53
N ASP A 52 -7.77 -9.39 -2.28
CA ASP A 52 -9.11 -9.49 -1.70
C ASP A 52 -10.10 -8.61 -2.46
N ALA A 53 -9.75 -7.34 -2.68
CA ALA A 53 -10.56 -6.41 -3.48
C ALA A 53 -10.81 -6.93 -4.92
N LEU A 54 -9.77 -7.46 -5.57
CA LEU A 54 -9.91 -8.06 -6.91
C LEU A 54 -10.81 -9.31 -6.91
N ARG A 55 -10.76 -10.13 -5.85
CA ARG A 55 -11.62 -11.32 -5.69
C ARG A 55 -13.08 -10.96 -5.45
N GLU A 56 -13.33 -9.86 -4.75
CA GLU A 56 -14.66 -9.28 -4.57
C GLU A 56 -15.20 -8.63 -5.87
N GLY A 57 -14.36 -8.50 -6.90
CA GLY A 57 -14.72 -7.90 -8.18
C GLY A 57 -14.60 -6.37 -8.20
N PHE A 58 -13.91 -5.78 -7.22
CA PHE A 58 -13.55 -4.37 -7.25
C PHE A 58 -12.33 -4.14 -8.15
N GLU A 59 -12.15 -2.87 -8.52
CA GLU A 59 -10.96 -2.39 -9.21
C GLU A 59 -9.75 -2.43 -8.27
N ASN A 60 -8.55 -2.45 -8.85
CA ASN A 60 -7.32 -2.53 -8.09
C ASN A 60 -7.16 -1.26 -7.22
N PRO A 61 -7.23 -1.37 -5.88
CA PRO A 61 -7.15 -0.20 -5.00
C PRO A 61 -5.71 0.33 -4.85
N PHE A 62 -4.72 -0.34 -5.47
CA PHE A 62 -3.33 0.02 -5.35
C PHE A 62 -2.94 1.15 -6.31
N VAL A 63 -2.47 2.24 -5.73
CA VAL A 63 -1.92 3.40 -6.42
C VAL A 63 -0.53 3.68 -5.87
N CYS A 64 0.44 3.85 -6.75
CA CYS A 64 1.82 4.17 -6.37
C CYS A 64 1.91 5.56 -5.72
N GLU A 65 2.99 5.79 -4.96
CA GLU A 65 3.18 7.07 -4.28
C GLU A 65 3.25 8.24 -5.27
N ASP A 66 3.85 8.05 -6.44
CA ASP A 66 3.97 9.09 -7.49
C ASP A 66 2.59 9.53 -8.02
N CYS A 67 1.72 8.58 -8.38
CA CYS A 67 0.36 8.88 -8.80
C CYS A 67 -0.53 9.40 -7.66
N ARG A 68 -0.26 9.00 -6.42
CA ARG A 68 -0.99 9.50 -5.25
C ARG A 68 -0.59 10.94 -4.92
N ASP A 69 0.69 11.28 -5.06
CA ASP A 69 1.26 12.59 -4.75
C ASP A 69 0.99 13.59 -5.88
N GLY A 70 1.10 13.15 -7.15
CA GLY A 70 0.80 13.98 -8.33
C GLY A 70 -0.67 14.44 -8.43
N ALA A 71 -1.60 13.83 -7.70
CA ALA A 71 -2.98 14.29 -7.60
C ALA A 71 -3.14 15.56 -6.73
N GLY A 72 -2.11 15.97 -5.98
CA GLY A 72 -2.13 17.14 -5.10
C GLY A 72 -1.42 18.39 -5.62
N GLU A 73 -0.69 18.31 -6.73
CA GLU A 73 0.26 19.36 -7.17
C GLU A 73 -0.26 20.25 -8.32
N TYR A 74 -1.58 20.49 -8.41
CA TYR A 74 -2.14 21.53 -9.30
C TYR A 74 -3.33 22.27 -8.67
N ASP A 75 -3.09 22.96 -7.54
CA ASP A 75 -3.90 24.10 -7.10
C ASP A 75 -3.12 25.41 -7.34
N GLU A 76 -2.91 25.75 -8.61
CA GLU A 76 -2.68 27.14 -9.01
C GLU A 76 -3.06 27.34 -10.48
N ARG A 77 -4.32 27.76 -10.73
CA ARG A 77 -4.65 28.88 -11.64
C ARG A 77 -6.15 29.09 -11.85
#